data_AF-A0A239HVC1-F1
#
_entry.id   AF-A0A239HVC1-F1
#
_cell.length_a   1.000
_cell.length_b   1.000
_cell.length_c   1.000
_cell.angle_alpha   90.00
_cell.angle_beta   90.00
_cell.angle_gamma   90.00
#
_symmetry.space_group_name_H-M   'P 1'
#
loop_
_entity.id
_entity.type
_entity.pdbx_description
1 polymer ?
#
loop_
_entity_poly.entity_id
_entity_poly.type
_entity_poly.pdbx_seq_one_letter_code
_entity_poly.pdbx_strand_id
1 'polypeptide(L)'
;MLFEGVRALSRERLAEVQQLLNHIVSLEPEDVTTPHPPEVKILRGFFYVHLYAALEKSINEAVQLTLRLIASQNTPAKDYKLSFGSVVARGRLQAFKGCSYKVYNDNASSIFSSLESNEITNIDEFQFSDVLMNVWTNSILEVFNSFGIASFVVEPRVRTTIDELVENRNKVAHGRESALTVGERHRSRILRDKFSIVTNLIDSVIAHLEIFYNTRAFLKVN
;
A
#
# COMPACT_ATOMS: atom_id res chain seq x y z
N MET A 1 3.74 6.00 -20.71
CA MET A 1 3.83 6.58 -19.35
C MET A 1 2.48 6.42 -18.64
N LEU A 2 2.01 5.19 -18.39
CA LEU A 2 0.70 4.98 -17.74
C LEU A 2 0.76 5.21 -16.23
N PHE A 3 1.90 4.93 -15.59
CA PHE A 3 2.11 5.09 -14.15
C PHE A 3 2.75 6.44 -13.76
N GLU A 4 3.02 7.34 -14.71
CA GLU A 4 3.68 8.62 -14.39
C GLU A 4 2.80 9.52 -13.53
N GLY A 5 1.47 9.49 -13.71
CA GLY A 5 0.54 10.25 -12.88
C GLY A 5 0.64 9.87 -11.39
N VAL A 6 0.70 8.58 -11.08
CA VAL A 6 0.85 8.09 -9.70
C VAL A 6 2.24 8.40 -9.14
N ARG A 7 3.29 8.35 -9.96
CA ARG A 7 4.63 8.78 -9.56
C ARG A 7 4.69 10.26 -9.22
N ALA A 8 4.11 11.11 -10.07
CA ALA A 8 4.05 12.56 -9.84
C ALA A 8 3.32 12.86 -8.52
N LEU A 9 2.14 12.27 -8.33
CA LEU A 9 1.37 12.40 -7.09
C LEU A 9 2.16 11.95 -5.86
N SER A 10 2.87 10.82 -5.96
CA SER A 10 3.69 10.30 -4.86
C SER A 10 4.85 11.23 -4.53
N ARG A 11 5.53 11.76 -5.55
CA ARG A 11 6.64 12.72 -5.40
C ARG A 11 6.16 14.02 -4.78
N GLU A 12 5.01 14.54 -5.17
CA GLU A 12 4.42 15.75 -4.59
C GLU A 12 4.19 15.59 -3.09
N ARG A 13 3.57 14.47 -2.67
CA ARG A 13 3.35 14.17 -1.25
C ARG A 13 4.63 13.96 -0.48
N LEU A 14 5.60 13.23 -1.04
CA LEU A 14 6.90 13.03 -0.41
C LEU A 14 7.70 14.33 -0.32
N ALA A 15 7.50 15.29 -1.24
CA ALA A 15 8.11 16.61 -1.17
C ALA A 15 7.58 17.42 0.02
N GLU A 16 6.28 17.35 0.33
CA GLU A 16 5.69 17.94 1.54
C GLU A 16 6.36 17.37 2.81
N VAL A 17 6.53 16.04 2.86
CA VAL A 17 7.22 15.36 3.98
C VAL A 17 8.68 15.78 4.08
N GLN A 18 9.37 15.89 2.96
CA GLN A 18 10.77 16.30 2.90
C GLN A 18 10.96 17.74 3.38
N GLN A 19 10.02 18.65 3.06
CA GLN A 19 10.02 20.02 3.57
C GLN A 19 9.87 20.05 5.09
N LEU A 20 8.89 19.30 5.64
CA LEU A 20 8.74 19.15 7.09
C LEU A 20 10.01 18.62 7.74
N LEU A 21 10.62 17.58 7.17
CA LEU A 21 11.84 16.99 7.70
C LEU A 21 13.03 17.97 7.68
N ASN A 22 13.16 18.76 6.62
CA ASN A 22 14.19 19.80 6.54
C ASN A 22 13.96 20.90 7.58
N HIS A 23 12.71 21.26 7.83
CA HIS A 23 12.37 22.22 8.88
C HIS A 23 12.71 21.67 10.28
N ILE A 24 12.36 20.42 10.58
CA ILE A 24 12.77 19.74 11.82
C ILE A 24 14.29 19.82 12.00
N VAL A 25 15.05 19.51 10.96
CA VAL A 25 16.53 19.57 10.98
C VAL A 25 17.03 20.97 11.30
N SER A 26 16.42 22.02 10.74
CA SER A 26 16.80 23.41 11.01
C SER A 26 16.56 23.87 12.45
N LEU A 27 15.67 23.19 13.17
CA LEU A 27 15.34 23.50 14.57
C LEU A 27 16.06 22.59 15.58
N GLU A 28 16.70 21.51 15.12
CA GLU A 28 17.42 20.59 16.00
C GLU A 28 18.76 21.20 16.43
N PRO A 29 19.05 21.26 17.74
CA PRO A 29 20.40 21.57 18.21
C PRO A 29 21.40 20.55 17.64
N GLU A 30 22.56 21.04 17.19
CA GLU A 30 23.64 20.17 16.68
C GLU A 30 24.27 19.32 17.77
N ASP A 31 24.24 19.79 19.02
CA ASP A 31 24.87 19.13 20.14
C ASP A 31 23.93 18.09 20.80
N VAL A 32 24.53 17.08 21.44
CA VAL A 32 23.77 15.98 22.05
C VAL A 32 23.25 16.36 23.44
N THR A 33 23.81 17.40 24.05
CA THR A 33 23.60 17.79 25.44
C THR A 33 22.45 18.77 25.64
N THR A 34 22.13 19.58 24.63
CA THR A 34 21.04 20.55 24.69
C THR A 34 19.69 19.83 24.61
N PRO A 35 18.81 20.03 25.60
CA PRO A 35 17.45 19.53 25.52
C PRO A 35 16.73 20.12 24.29
N HIS A 36 16.19 19.26 23.45
CA HIS A 36 15.45 19.70 22.27
C HIS A 36 14.15 20.40 22.71
N PRO A 37 13.80 21.56 22.10
CA PRO A 37 12.54 22.23 22.39
C PRO A 37 11.33 21.30 22.18
N PRO A 38 10.25 21.44 22.98
CA PRO A 38 9.03 20.65 22.82
C PRO A 38 8.45 20.69 21.41
N GLU A 39 8.53 21.85 20.75
CA GLU A 39 8.08 22.06 19.37
C GLU A 39 8.74 21.10 18.39
N VAL A 40 10.06 20.95 18.45
CA VAL A 40 10.80 20.03 17.57
C VAL A 40 10.36 18.59 17.80
N LYS A 41 10.16 18.19 19.06
CA LYS A 41 9.65 16.85 19.39
C LYS A 41 8.24 16.64 18.84
N ILE A 42 7.35 17.62 18.96
CA ILE A 42 5.99 17.55 18.40
C ILE A 42 6.04 17.38 16.87
N LEU A 43 6.87 18.17 16.17
CA LEU A 43 7.02 18.08 14.71
C LEU A 43 7.53 16.70 14.28
N ARG A 44 8.49 16.11 15.01
CA ARG A 44 8.94 14.72 14.77
C ARG A 44 7.82 13.69 14.98
N GLY A 45 6.93 13.91 15.95
CA GLY A 45 5.74 13.07 16.12
C GLY A 45 4.81 13.15 14.92
N PHE A 46 4.52 14.36 14.44
CA PHE A 46 3.70 14.57 13.25
C PHE A 46 4.34 14.10 11.94
N PHE A 47 5.67 14.06 11.87
CA PHE A 47 6.37 13.47 10.73
C PHE A 47 5.92 12.03 10.45
N TYR A 48 5.69 11.19 11.47
CA TYR A 48 5.17 9.83 11.27
C TYR A 48 3.78 9.84 10.63
N VAL A 49 2.90 10.73 11.07
CA VAL A 49 1.54 10.85 10.51
C VAL A 49 1.61 11.30 9.05
N HIS A 50 2.44 12.30 8.76
CA HIS A 50 2.54 12.89 7.43
C HIS A 50 3.23 11.95 6.43
N LEU A 51 4.33 11.27 6.84
CA LEU A 51 4.98 10.25 6.02
C LEU A 51 4.06 9.05 5.75
N TYR A 52 3.29 8.63 6.75
CA TYR A 52 2.30 7.58 6.58
C TYR A 52 1.22 7.98 5.55
N ALA A 53 0.72 9.21 5.61
CA ALA A 53 -0.29 9.68 4.66
C ALA A 53 0.23 9.63 3.21
N ALA A 54 1.50 9.98 2.99
CA ALA A 54 2.14 9.84 1.69
C ALA A 54 2.19 8.36 1.24
N LEU A 55 2.66 7.45 2.11
CA LEU A 55 2.68 6.00 1.84
C LEU A 55 1.29 5.46 1.50
N GLU A 56 0.30 5.69 2.35
CA GLU A 56 -1.06 5.17 2.19
C GLU A 56 -1.66 5.63 0.87
N LYS A 57 -1.56 6.92 0.56
CA LYS A 57 -2.13 7.47 -0.68
C LYS A 57 -1.42 6.92 -1.91
N SER A 58 -0.09 6.88 -1.91
CA SER A 58 0.70 6.36 -3.03
C SER A 58 0.38 4.90 -3.35
N ILE A 59 0.29 4.05 -2.32
CA ILE A 59 0.00 2.62 -2.50
C ILE A 59 -1.44 2.41 -3.00
N ASN A 60 -2.42 3.11 -2.42
CA ASN A 60 -3.82 3.03 -2.87
C ASN A 60 -3.97 3.44 -4.33
N GLU A 61 -3.41 4.58 -4.73
CA GLU A 61 -3.49 5.07 -6.11
C GLU A 61 -2.81 4.12 -7.10
N ALA A 62 -1.66 3.54 -6.75
CA ALA A 62 -0.96 2.60 -7.61
C ALA A 62 -1.77 1.32 -7.85
N VAL A 63 -2.39 0.77 -6.79
CA VAL A 63 -3.22 -0.44 -6.87
C VAL A 63 -4.51 -0.17 -7.65
N GLN A 64 -5.20 0.93 -7.33
CA GLN A 64 -6.43 1.32 -8.02
C GLN A 64 -6.18 1.57 -9.51
N LEU A 65 -5.11 2.31 -9.86
CA LEU A 65 -4.73 2.51 -11.26
C LEU A 65 -4.50 1.18 -11.97
N THR A 66 -3.78 0.25 -11.34
CA THR A 66 -3.49 -1.05 -11.95
C THR A 66 -4.76 -1.83 -12.24
N LEU A 67 -5.68 -1.90 -11.29
CA LEU A 67 -6.97 -2.58 -11.46
C LEU A 67 -7.83 -1.90 -12.53
N ARG A 68 -7.89 -0.56 -12.54
CA ARG A 68 -8.61 0.22 -13.56
C ARG A 68 -8.07 -0.08 -14.97
N LEU A 69 -6.75 -0.08 -15.10
CA LEU A 69 -6.08 -0.37 -16.38
C LEU A 69 -6.35 -1.80 -16.84
N ILE A 70 -6.38 -2.79 -15.94
CA ILE A 70 -6.72 -4.18 -16.26
C ILE A 70 -8.19 -4.30 -16.65
N ALA A 71 -9.10 -3.72 -15.86
CA ALA A 71 -10.54 -3.71 -16.11
C ALA A 71 -10.87 -3.13 -17.49
N SER A 72 -10.17 -2.06 -17.90
CA SER A 72 -10.36 -1.40 -19.20
C SER A 72 -10.05 -2.28 -20.42
N GLN A 73 -9.38 -3.43 -20.24
CA GLN A 73 -9.10 -4.37 -21.33
C GLN A 73 -10.32 -5.22 -21.71
N ASN A 74 -11.39 -5.20 -20.91
CA ASN A 74 -12.62 -5.96 -21.16
C ASN A 74 -12.36 -7.46 -21.40
N THR A 75 -11.43 -8.05 -20.65
CA THR A 75 -11.00 -9.43 -20.82
C THR A 75 -12.01 -10.42 -20.20
N PRO A 76 -12.36 -11.52 -20.90
CA PRO A 76 -13.10 -12.63 -20.33
C PRO A 76 -12.42 -13.30 -19.14
N ALA A 77 -13.19 -13.82 -18.19
CA ALA A 77 -12.66 -14.46 -16.98
C ALA A 77 -11.67 -15.60 -17.30
N LYS A 78 -12.00 -16.43 -18.30
CA LYS A 78 -11.19 -17.57 -18.75
C LYS A 78 -9.79 -17.21 -19.24
N ASP A 79 -9.54 -15.97 -19.65
CA ASP A 79 -8.26 -15.57 -20.23
C ASP A 79 -7.27 -15.09 -19.15
N TYR A 80 -7.72 -14.87 -17.92
CA TYR A 80 -6.86 -14.56 -16.78
C TYR A 80 -6.14 -15.81 -16.25
N LYS A 81 -4.92 -15.61 -15.72
CA LYS A 81 -4.23 -16.66 -14.97
C LYS A 81 -4.95 -16.96 -13.66
N LEU A 82 -4.91 -18.22 -13.24
CA LEU A 82 -5.47 -18.66 -11.96
C LEU A 82 -4.86 -17.92 -10.76
N SER A 83 -3.58 -17.53 -10.84
CA SER A 83 -2.91 -16.73 -9.81
C SER A 83 -3.52 -15.35 -9.59
N PHE A 84 -4.25 -14.82 -10.57
CA PHE A 84 -5.03 -13.58 -10.50
C PHE A 84 -6.52 -13.85 -10.18
N GLY A 85 -6.90 -15.11 -9.98
CA GLY A 85 -8.28 -15.56 -9.83
C GLY A 85 -8.98 -14.99 -8.60
N SER A 86 -8.26 -14.65 -7.53
CA SER A 86 -8.86 -14.04 -6.33
C SER A 86 -9.35 -12.60 -6.59
N VAL A 87 -8.73 -11.89 -7.53
CA VAL A 87 -9.17 -10.59 -8.02
C VAL A 87 -10.37 -10.74 -8.96
N VAL A 88 -10.25 -11.64 -9.95
CA VAL A 88 -11.30 -11.89 -10.96
C VAL A 88 -12.60 -12.37 -10.30
N ALA A 89 -12.51 -13.33 -9.37
CA ALA A 89 -13.66 -13.93 -8.73
C ALA A 89 -14.07 -13.25 -7.40
N ARG A 90 -13.58 -12.04 -7.11
CA ARG A 90 -13.76 -11.37 -5.81
C ARG A 90 -15.21 -11.32 -5.36
N GLY A 91 -16.13 -10.94 -6.24
CA GLY A 91 -17.57 -10.89 -5.93
C GLY A 91 -18.16 -12.25 -5.56
N ARG A 92 -17.72 -13.32 -6.23
CA ARG A 92 -18.14 -14.70 -5.93
C ARG A 92 -17.53 -15.21 -4.63
N LEU A 93 -16.27 -14.86 -4.35
CA LEU A 93 -15.61 -15.17 -3.09
C LEU A 93 -16.28 -14.48 -1.90
N GLN A 94 -16.72 -13.23 -2.06
CA GLN A 94 -17.50 -12.53 -1.04
C GLN A 94 -18.87 -13.18 -0.82
N ALA A 95 -19.59 -13.53 -1.89
CA ALA A 95 -20.85 -14.25 -1.79
C ALA A 95 -20.68 -15.61 -1.08
N PHE A 96 -19.61 -16.34 -1.40
CA PHE A 96 -19.27 -17.60 -0.75
C PHE A 96 -18.96 -17.43 0.74
N LYS A 97 -18.18 -16.40 1.13
CA LYS A 97 -17.89 -16.10 2.54
C LYS A 97 -19.16 -15.90 3.39
N GLY A 98 -20.21 -15.33 2.80
CA GLY A 98 -21.48 -15.07 3.48
C GLY A 98 -22.55 -16.16 3.32
N CYS A 99 -22.27 -17.25 2.60
CA CYS A 99 -23.29 -18.23 2.26
C CYS A 99 -23.59 -19.22 3.42
N SER A 100 -24.80 -19.77 3.43
CA SER A 100 -25.17 -20.81 4.40
C SER A 100 -24.77 -22.21 3.92
N TYR A 101 -24.70 -23.16 4.85
CA TYR A 101 -24.34 -24.56 4.52
C TYR A 101 -25.23 -25.18 3.43
N LYS A 102 -26.52 -24.81 3.38
CA LYS A 102 -27.48 -25.32 2.40
C LYS A 102 -27.08 -25.02 0.95
N VAL A 103 -26.42 -23.89 0.70
CA VAL A 103 -26.03 -23.41 -0.64
C VAL A 103 -24.52 -23.46 -0.85
N TYR A 104 -23.79 -24.14 0.03
CA TYR A 104 -22.33 -24.16 0.05
C TYR A 104 -21.75 -24.70 -1.26
N ASN A 105 -22.19 -25.89 -1.69
CA ASN A 105 -21.67 -26.54 -2.91
C ASN A 105 -21.99 -25.73 -4.18
N ASP A 106 -23.16 -25.10 -4.22
CA ASP A 106 -23.58 -24.26 -5.34
C ASP A 106 -22.71 -23.01 -5.42
N ASN A 107 -22.46 -22.33 -4.29
CA ASN A 107 -21.58 -21.16 -4.28
C ASN A 107 -20.12 -21.54 -4.57
N ALA A 108 -19.62 -22.65 -4.03
CA ALA A 108 -18.27 -23.14 -4.30
C ALA A 108 -18.07 -23.44 -5.79
N SER A 109 -18.97 -24.21 -6.41
CA SER A 109 -18.90 -24.51 -7.85
C SER A 109 -19.05 -23.27 -8.73
N SER A 110 -19.84 -22.27 -8.29
CA SER A 110 -20.00 -21.01 -9.02
C SER A 110 -18.71 -20.19 -9.13
N ILE A 111 -17.81 -20.28 -8.14
CA ILE A 111 -16.50 -19.60 -8.19
C ILE A 111 -15.70 -20.13 -9.39
N PHE A 112 -15.51 -21.45 -9.46
CA PHE A 112 -14.73 -22.07 -10.53
C PHE A 112 -15.41 -21.93 -11.89
N SER A 113 -16.72 -22.06 -11.94
CA SER A 113 -17.49 -21.84 -13.18
C SER A 113 -17.32 -20.40 -13.69
N SER A 114 -17.25 -19.41 -12.80
CA SER A 114 -17.04 -18.02 -13.20
C SER A 114 -15.65 -17.79 -13.81
N LEU A 115 -14.62 -18.52 -13.35
CA LEU A 115 -13.26 -18.41 -13.88
C LEU A 115 -13.12 -19.00 -15.29
N GLU A 116 -14.04 -19.85 -15.74
CA GLU A 116 -14.08 -20.41 -17.09
C GLU A 116 -15.07 -19.67 -18.01
N SER A 117 -15.65 -18.56 -17.54
CA SER A 117 -16.66 -17.81 -18.28
C SER A 117 -16.06 -17.04 -19.47
N ASN A 118 -16.84 -16.97 -20.56
CA ASN A 118 -16.58 -16.11 -21.71
C ASN A 118 -17.07 -14.66 -21.48
N GLU A 119 -17.77 -14.40 -20.37
CA GLU A 119 -18.25 -13.06 -20.03
C GLU A 119 -17.10 -12.14 -19.61
N ILE A 120 -17.21 -10.87 -20.00
CA ILE A 120 -16.27 -9.83 -19.58
C ILE A 120 -16.30 -9.73 -18.05
N THR A 121 -15.12 -9.81 -17.43
CA THR A 121 -15.02 -9.69 -15.98
C THR A 121 -15.13 -8.24 -15.55
N ASN A 122 -16.03 -7.95 -14.62
CA ASN A 122 -16.07 -6.66 -13.93
C ASN A 122 -15.10 -6.66 -12.73
N ILE A 123 -13.96 -5.98 -12.88
CA ILE A 123 -12.97 -5.82 -11.81
C ILE A 123 -13.21 -4.47 -11.13
N ASP A 124 -13.54 -4.51 -9.84
CA ASP A 124 -13.66 -3.32 -9.01
C ASP A 124 -12.27 -2.78 -8.63
N GLU A 125 -11.98 -1.54 -9.00
CA GLU A 125 -10.71 -0.87 -8.65
C GLU A 125 -10.56 -0.60 -7.15
N PHE A 126 -11.66 -0.57 -6.40
CA PHE A 126 -11.70 -0.32 -4.96
C PHE A 126 -11.73 -1.59 -4.10
N GLN A 127 -11.61 -2.78 -4.69
CA GLN A 127 -11.79 -4.05 -3.97
C GLN A 127 -10.79 -4.31 -2.82
N PHE A 128 -9.68 -3.57 -2.78
CA PHE A 128 -8.66 -3.63 -1.72
C PHE A 128 -8.72 -2.46 -0.73
N SER A 129 -9.71 -1.56 -0.84
CA SER A 129 -9.78 -0.36 0.00
C SER A 129 -9.78 -0.69 1.49
N ASP A 130 -10.47 -1.76 1.91
CA ASP A 130 -10.49 -2.19 3.31
C ASP A 130 -9.11 -2.66 3.81
N VAL A 131 -8.36 -3.37 2.95
CA VAL A 131 -7.01 -3.88 3.25
C VAL A 131 -5.99 -2.73 3.28
N LEU A 132 -6.21 -1.70 2.45
CA LEU A 132 -5.32 -0.56 2.27
C LEU A 132 -5.74 0.69 3.05
N MET A 133 -6.80 0.62 3.86
CA MET A 133 -7.15 1.66 4.85
C MET A 133 -6.16 1.72 6.02
N ASN A 134 -5.39 0.64 6.20
CA ASN A 134 -4.22 0.67 7.05
C ASN A 134 -3.07 -0.08 6.38
N VAL A 135 -2.18 0.63 5.69
CA VAL A 135 -1.11 0.03 4.88
C VAL A 135 0.04 -0.47 5.74
N TRP A 136 -0.11 -1.69 6.27
CA TRP A 136 1.00 -2.45 6.86
C TRP A 136 1.83 -3.12 5.77
N THR A 137 3.01 -3.61 6.14
CA THR A 137 3.82 -4.45 5.24
C THR A 137 3.00 -5.65 4.72
N ASN A 138 2.24 -6.29 5.60
CA ASN A 138 1.41 -7.43 5.23
C ASN A 138 0.26 -7.05 4.29
N SER A 139 -0.30 -5.85 4.42
CA SER A 139 -1.34 -5.36 3.50
C SER A 139 -0.82 -5.29 2.06
N ILE A 140 0.42 -4.79 1.87
CA ILE A 140 1.07 -4.74 0.55
C ILE A 140 1.28 -6.16 0.01
N LEU A 141 1.82 -7.07 0.84
CA LEU A 141 2.07 -8.45 0.45
C LEU A 141 0.77 -9.20 0.09
N GLU A 142 -0.33 -8.95 0.81
CA GLU A 142 -1.64 -9.54 0.53
C GLU A 142 -2.18 -9.11 -0.84
N VAL A 143 -2.05 -7.83 -1.19
CA VAL A 143 -2.41 -7.32 -2.52
C VAL A 143 -1.56 -7.99 -3.59
N PHE A 144 -0.24 -8.03 -3.42
CA PHE A 144 0.67 -8.65 -4.40
C PHE A 144 0.41 -10.14 -4.58
N ASN A 145 0.14 -10.86 -3.49
CA ASN A 145 -0.25 -12.26 -3.54
C ASN A 145 -1.57 -12.45 -4.29
N SER A 146 -2.54 -11.55 -4.09
CA SER A 146 -3.81 -11.57 -4.82
C SER A 146 -3.63 -11.27 -6.32
N PHE A 147 -2.58 -10.53 -6.67
CA PHE A 147 -2.22 -10.29 -8.07
C PHE A 147 -1.45 -11.47 -8.68
N GLY A 148 -1.01 -12.43 -7.86
CA GLY A 148 -0.11 -13.51 -8.27
C GLY A 148 1.35 -13.07 -8.45
N ILE A 149 1.75 -11.93 -7.86
CA ILE A 149 3.12 -11.41 -7.91
C ILE A 149 3.94 -11.99 -6.76
N ALA A 150 4.51 -13.18 -6.95
CA ALA A 150 5.30 -13.86 -5.92
C ALA A 150 6.72 -13.30 -5.74
N SER A 151 7.21 -12.49 -6.68
CA SER A 151 8.59 -11.97 -6.68
C SER A 151 8.81 -10.77 -5.75
N PHE A 152 7.74 -10.16 -5.24
CA PHE A 152 7.86 -8.98 -4.40
C PHE A 152 8.21 -9.38 -2.96
N VAL A 153 9.44 -9.06 -2.56
CA VAL A 153 9.96 -9.35 -1.23
C VAL A 153 10.25 -8.04 -0.52
N VAL A 154 9.79 -7.94 0.73
CA VAL A 154 10.09 -6.81 1.61
C VAL A 154 11.16 -7.24 2.59
N GLU A 155 12.32 -6.59 2.54
CA GLU A 155 13.43 -6.86 3.45
C GLU A 155 13.03 -6.63 4.92
N PRO A 156 13.61 -7.37 5.88
CA PRO A 156 13.28 -7.23 7.30
C PRO A 156 13.36 -5.79 7.82
N ARG A 157 14.39 -5.03 7.40
CA ARG A 157 14.56 -3.62 7.79
C ARG A 157 13.43 -2.72 7.27
N VAL A 158 12.98 -2.95 6.04
CA VAL A 158 11.86 -2.21 5.45
C VAL A 158 10.60 -2.54 6.23
N ARG A 159 10.32 -3.82 6.49
CA ARG A 159 9.16 -4.27 7.28
C ARG A 159 9.11 -3.59 8.65
N THR A 160 10.19 -3.67 9.43
CA THR A 160 10.25 -3.03 10.75
C THR A 160 10.00 -1.52 10.66
N THR A 161 10.49 -0.87 9.61
CA THR A 161 10.29 0.58 9.42
C THR A 161 8.84 0.93 9.11
N ILE A 162 8.17 0.17 8.24
CA ILE A 162 6.76 0.40 7.90
C ILE A 162 5.86 0.09 9.10
N ASP A 163 6.10 -1.02 9.77
CA ASP A 163 5.27 -1.41 10.92
C ASP A 163 5.41 -0.38 12.05
N GLU A 164 6.63 0.11 12.33
CA GLU A 164 6.84 1.22 13.28
C GLU A 164 6.17 2.52 12.84
N LEU A 165 6.22 2.85 11.54
CA LEU A 165 5.55 4.03 10.98
C LEU A 165 4.04 3.97 11.21
N VAL A 166 3.43 2.82 10.91
CA VAL A 166 1.99 2.60 11.11
C VAL A 166 1.62 2.67 12.60
N GLU A 167 2.41 2.03 13.46
CA GLU A 167 2.19 2.08 14.91
C GLU A 167 2.25 3.50 15.46
N ASN A 168 3.28 4.27 15.09
CA ASN A 168 3.44 5.65 15.55
C ASN A 168 2.33 6.55 14.98
N ARG A 169 1.93 6.38 13.71
CA ARG A 169 0.75 7.06 13.15
C ARG A 169 -0.49 6.76 13.98
N ASN A 170 -0.77 5.49 14.24
CA ASN A 170 -1.97 5.06 14.98
C ASN A 170 -1.98 5.60 16.41
N LYS A 171 -0.82 5.62 17.08
CA LYS A 171 -0.68 6.17 18.43
C LYS A 171 -1.05 7.65 18.48
N VAL A 172 -0.54 8.46 17.54
CA VAL A 172 -0.82 9.90 17.48
C VAL A 172 -2.27 10.15 17.01
N ALA A 173 -2.69 9.56 15.89
CA ALA A 173 -3.98 9.82 15.27
C ALA A 173 -5.17 9.38 16.14
N HIS A 174 -5.03 8.32 16.94
CA HIS A 174 -6.06 7.87 17.88
C HIS A 174 -5.87 8.41 19.30
N GLY A 175 -4.94 9.35 19.53
CA GLY A 175 -4.73 9.99 20.83
C GLY A 175 -4.22 9.05 21.94
N ARG A 176 -3.63 7.90 21.59
CA ARG A 176 -3.08 6.94 22.57
C ARG A 176 -1.76 7.43 23.16
N GLU A 177 -0.96 8.14 22.35
CA GLU A 177 0.23 8.86 22.79
C GLU A 177 0.26 10.24 22.14
N SER A 178 0.82 11.24 22.84
CA SER A 178 1.00 12.57 22.27
C SER A 178 2.08 12.57 21.18
N ALA A 179 1.99 13.51 20.22
CA ALA A 179 3.04 13.71 19.23
C ALA A 179 4.40 14.01 19.86
N LEU A 180 4.42 14.72 21.00
CA LEU A 180 5.63 15.00 21.77
C LEU A 180 6.29 13.71 22.26
N THR A 181 5.53 12.80 22.85
CA THR A 181 6.01 11.51 23.36
C THR A 181 6.57 10.62 22.25
N VAL A 182 5.86 10.55 21.12
CA VAL A 182 6.31 9.77 19.96
C VAL A 182 7.58 10.37 19.34
N GLY A 183 7.62 11.69 19.17
CA GLY A 183 8.76 12.39 18.55
C GLY A 183 9.98 12.57 19.44
N GLU A 184 9.90 12.19 20.71
CA GLU A 184 11.05 12.16 21.61
C GLU A 184 12.01 11.00 21.30
N ARG A 185 11.52 9.91 20.70
CA ARG A 185 12.28 8.65 20.49
C ARG A 185 13.44 8.76 19.51
N HIS A 186 13.28 9.57 18.47
CA HIS A 186 14.20 9.59 17.32
C HIS A 186 14.58 11.01 16.91
N ARG A 187 15.84 11.21 16.50
CA ARG A 187 16.33 12.48 15.91
C ARG A 187 16.17 12.49 14.39
N SER A 188 16.30 13.65 13.77
CA SER A 188 16.14 13.85 12.32
C SER A 188 16.95 12.90 11.45
N ARG A 189 18.16 12.49 11.87
CA ARG A 189 18.96 11.47 11.16
C ARG A 189 18.17 10.18 10.95
N ILE A 190 17.53 9.66 12.00
CA ILE A 190 16.74 8.43 11.91
C ILE A 190 15.48 8.67 11.07
N LEU A 191 14.88 9.86 11.17
CA LEU A 191 13.73 10.22 10.33
C LEU A 191 14.09 10.27 8.84
N ARG A 192 15.30 10.73 8.48
CA ARG A 192 15.82 10.68 7.10
C ARG A 192 15.97 9.25 6.60
N ASP A 193 16.50 8.35 7.42
CA ASP A 193 16.61 6.93 7.06
C ASP A 193 15.22 6.32 6.80
N LYS A 194 14.25 6.60 7.68
CA LYS A 194 12.87 6.13 7.53
C LYS A 194 12.20 6.70 6.28
N PHE A 195 12.38 8.01 6.03
CA PHE A 195 11.88 8.68 4.83
C PHE A 195 12.41 8.01 3.54
N SER A 196 13.72 7.73 3.49
CA SER A 196 14.33 7.07 2.33
C SER A 196 13.81 5.64 2.14
N ILE A 197 13.68 4.87 3.22
CA ILE A 197 13.12 3.51 3.17
C ILE A 197 11.70 3.50 2.63
N VAL A 198 10.84 4.41 3.12
CA VAL A 198 9.44 4.52 2.67
C VAL A 198 9.36 4.97 1.22
N THR A 199 10.16 5.95 0.82
CA THR A 199 10.24 6.42 -0.57
C THR A 199 10.62 5.29 -1.52
N ASN A 200 11.68 4.55 -1.19
CA ASN A 200 12.15 3.42 -2.00
C ASN A 200 11.10 2.29 -2.07
N LEU A 201 10.36 2.05 -0.99
CA LEU A 201 9.27 1.06 -1.00
C LEU A 201 8.13 1.49 -1.94
N ILE A 202 7.71 2.76 -1.88
CA ILE A 202 6.67 3.31 -2.77
C ILE A 202 7.11 3.14 -4.23
N ASP A 203 8.33 3.56 -4.56
CA ASP A 203 8.87 3.44 -5.92
C ASP A 203 8.93 1.98 -6.37
N SER A 204 9.38 1.08 -5.49
CA SER A 204 9.42 -0.37 -5.76
C SER A 204 8.04 -0.95 -6.02
N VAL A 205 7.03 -0.60 -5.22
CA VAL A 205 5.65 -1.06 -5.43
C VAL A 205 5.11 -0.59 -6.77
N ILE A 206 5.25 0.71 -7.09
CA ILE A 206 4.79 1.27 -8.37
C ILE A 206 5.51 0.56 -9.54
N ALA A 207 6.82 0.35 -9.44
CA ALA A 207 7.60 -0.32 -10.49
C ALA A 207 7.13 -1.77 -10.72
N HIS A 208 6.88 -2.54 -9.67
CA HIS A 208 6.40 -3.92 -9.81
C HIS A 208 5.01 -4.00 -10.42
N LEU A 209 4.09 -3.10 -10.01
CA LEU A 209 2.75 -3.02 -10.58
C LEU A 209 2.79 -2.61 -12.06
N GLU A 210 3.66 -1.67 -12.43
CA GLU A 210 3.87 -1.28 -13.82
C GLU A 210 4.44 -2.43 -14.66
N ILE A 211 5.45 -3.15 -14.15
CA ILE A 211 6.00 -4.33 -14.83
C ILE A 211 4.91 -5.39 -15.00
N PHE A 212 4.17 -5.69 -13.94
CA PHE A 212 3.06 -6.66 -13.96
C PHE A 212 2.03 -6.33 -15.03
N TYR A 213 1.63 -5.06 -15.12
CA TYR A 213 0.69 -4.59 -16.14
C TYR A 213 1.28 -4.67 -17.55
N ASN A 214 2.48 -4.10 -17.77
CA ASN A 214 3.10 -3.99 -19.09
C ASN A 214 3.43 -5.35 -19.70
N THR A 215 3.85 -6.31 -18.87
CA THR A 215 4.12 -7.70 -19.28
C THR A 215 2.86 -8.55 -19.43
N ARG A 216 1.68 -7.98 -19.12
CA ARG A 216 0.40 -8.70 -19.07
C ARG A 216 0.48 -9.97 -18.23
N ALA A 217 1.20 -9.93 -17.12
CA ALA A 217 1.47 -11.11 -16.31
C ALA A 217 0.21 -11.77 -15.73
N PHE A 218 -0.93 -11.06 -15.72
CA PHE A 218 -2.25 -11.52 -15.33
C PHE A 218 -3.00 -12.35 -16.39
N LEU A 219 -2.55 -12.39 -17.65
CA LEU A 219 -3.20 -13.16 -18.72
C LEU A 219 -2.51 -14.50 -18.97
N LYS A 220 -3.28 -15.52 -19.36
CA LYS A 220 -2.72 -16.78 -19.86
C LYS A 220 -1.84 -16.49 -21.10
N VAL A 221 -0.67 -17.13 -21.16
CA VAL A 221 0.17 -17.09 -22.37
C VAL A 221 -0.47 -18.09 -23.33
N ASN A 222 -0.93 -17.61 -24.48
CA ASN A 222 -1.39 -18.47 -25.57
C ASN A 222 -0.19 -19.14 -26.26
#